data_AF-A0A9X2EVG9-F1
#
_entry.id   AF-A0A9X2EVG9-F1
#
_cell.length_a   1.000
_cell.length_b   1.000
_cell.length_c   1.000
_cell.angle_alpha   90.00
_cell.angle_beta   90.00
_cell.angle_gamma   90.00
#
_symmetry.space_group_name_H-M   'P 1'
#
loop_
_entity.id
_entity.type
_entity.pdbx_description
1 polymer ?
#
loop_
_entity_poly.entity_id
_entity_poly.type
_entity_poly.pdbx_seq_one_letter_code
_entity_poly.pdbx_strand_id
1 'polypeptide(L)'
;SGLGSYLFRPLKLSEVLSAYTRNNAATAVCGAPGITIPIGGGAKGLPAGLELDGQPGGDLTLLAIAKEVEQTLRASGSLGD
;
A
#
# COMPACT_ATOMS: atom_id res chain seq x y z
N SER A 1 -13.43 -35.37 -18.92
CA SER A 1 -12.46 -34.42 -19.52
C SER A 1 -12.66 -33.06 -18.88
N GLY A 2 -11.70 -32.55 -18.10
CA GLY A 2 -11.82 -31.18 -17.54
C GLY A 2 -11.17 -30.89 -16.19
N LEU A 3 -10.53 -31.85 -15.50
CA LEU A 3 -9.97 -31.64 -14.16
C LEU A 3 -8.45 -31.42 -14.17
N GLY A 4 -7.97 -30.41 -14.90
CA GLY A 4 -6.54 -30.14 -14.99
C GLY A 4 -6.22 -28.68 -15.27
N SER A 5 -6.41 -27.79 -14.29
CA SER A 5 -5.77 -26.45 -14.29
C SER A 5 -5.99 -25.68 -12.97
N TYR A 6 -5.58 -26.26 -11.85
CA TYR A 6 -5.26 -25.50 -10.62
C TYR A 6 -3.82 -25.70 -10.21
N LEU A 7 -2.92 -25.93 -11.17
CA LEU A 7 -1.49 -26.01 -10.88
C LEU A 7 -1.01 -24.60 -10.52
N PHE A 8 -0.86 -24.35 -9.23
CA PHE A 8 -0.26 -23.16 -8.67
C PHE A 8 1.14 -23.01 -9.27
N ARG A 9 1.30 -22.14 -10.26
CA ARG A 9 2.62 -21.85 -10.84
C ARG A 9 3.35 -20.95 -9.86
N PRO A 10 4.43 -21.41 -9.22
CA PRO A 10 5.18 -20.56 -8.30
C PRO A 10 5.70 -19.35 -9.08
N LEU A 11 5.40 -18.16 -8.58
CA LEU A 11 5.93 -16.92 -9.13
C LEU A 11 7.45 -16.89 -8.93
N LYS A 12 8.17 -16.35 -9.91
CA LYS A 12 9.60 -16.05 -9.74
C LYS A 12 9.76 -14.98 -8.66
N LEU A 13 10.87 -15.00 -7.93
CA LEU A 13 11.16 -14.01 -6.89
C LEU A 13 11.05 -12.56 -7.41
N SER A 14 11.47 -12.31 -8.65
CA SER A 14 11.33 -11.00 -9.30
C SER A 14 9.88 -10.54 -9.45
N GLU A 15 8.96 -11.46 -9.73
CA GLU A 15 7.53 -11.17 -9.86
C GLU A 15 6.91 -10.87 -8.49
N VAL A 16 7.29 -11.65 -7.47
CA VAL A 16 6.88 -11.43 -6.09
C VAL A 16 7.38 -10.07 -5.60
N LEU A 17 8.68 -9.79 -5.75
CA LEU A 17 9.26 -8.53 -5.30
C LEU A 17 8.61 -7.34 -6.00
N SER A 18 8.42 -7.41 -7.32
CA SER A 18 7.70 -6.37 -8.08
C SER A 18 6.28 -6.16 -7.56
N ALA A 19 5.53 -7.22 -7.25
CA ALA A 19 4.18 -7.10 -6.72
C ALA A 19 4.14 -6.35 -5.38
N TYR A 20 5.13 -6.53 -4.51
CA TYR A 20 5.19 -5.89 -3.19
C TYR A 20 5.83 -4.50 -3.17
N THR A 21 6.78 -4.23 -4.06
CA THR A 21 7.59 -3.00 -3.97
C THR A 21 7.36 -2.02 -5.11
N ARG A 22 6.59 -2.36 -6.16
CA ARG A 22 6.35 -1.44 -7.29
C ARG A 22 5.84 -0.05 -6.89
N ASN A 23 5.19 0.06 -5.73
CA ASN A 23 4.65 1.32 -5.22
C ASN A 23 5.65 2.16 -4.42
N ASN A 24 6.65 1.56 -3.77
CA ASN A 24 7.58 2.27 -2.87
C ASN A 24 9.07 2.07 -3.20
N ALA A 25 9.41 1.27 -4.22
CA ALA A 25 10.79 0.96 -4.57
C ALA A 25 11.58 2.21 -4.97
N ALA A 26 10.95 3.11 -5.73
CA ALA A 26 11.62 4.33 -6.20
C ALA A 26 11.93 5.29 -5.04
N THR A 27 11.00 5.47 -4.11
CA THR A 27 11.13 6.44 -3.01
C THR A 27 12.04 5.92 -1.90
N ALA A 28 11.97 4.63 -1.59
CA ALA A 28 12.88 3.98 -0.64
C ALA A 28 14.37 4.11 -1.05
N VAL A 29 14.67 3.98 -2.35
CA VAL A 29 16.05 4.09 -2.86
C VAL A 29 16.55 5.55 -2.81
N CYS A 30 15.65 6.52 -2.96
CA CYS A 30 15.97 7.94 -2.94
C CYS A 30 16.11 8.53 -1.51
N GLY A 31 15.87 7.73 -0.47
CA GLY A 31 15.92 8.19 0.93
C GLY A 31 14.78 9.15 1.30
N ALA A 32 13.71 9.17 0.51
CA ALA A 32 12.50 9.92 0.84
C ALA A 32 11.72 9.21 1.97
N PRO A 33 11.10 9.95 2.91
CA PRO A 33 10.24 9.33 3.90
C PRO A 33 8.94 8.85 3.24
N GLY A 34 8.44 7.70 3.67
CA GLY A 34 7.15 7.13 3.24
C GLY A 34 6.30 6.73 4.43
N ILE A 35 4.98 6.77 4.29
CA ILE A 35 4.01 6.34 5.32
C ILE A 35 2.83 5.64 4.69
N THR A 36 2.47 4.47 5.24
CA THR A 36 1.26 3.73 4.85
C THR A 36 0.12 4.03 5.81
N ILE A 37 -1.04 4.41 5.25
CA ILE A 37 -2.28 4.66 5.99
C ILE A 37 -3.25 3.51 5.71
N PRO A 38 -3.83 2.83 6.72
CA PRO A 38 -4.91 1.88 6.49
C PRO A 38 -6.10 2.58 5.84
N ILE A 39 -6.70 1.98 4.81
CA ILE A 39 -7.87 2.54 4.12
C ILE A 39 -9.10 1.61 4.13
N GLY A 40 -9.05 0.57 4.96
CA GLY A 40 -10.12 -0.42 5.11
C GLY A 40 -9.96 -1.63 4.18
N GLY A 41 -11.07 -2.32 3.92
CA GLY A 41 -11.10 -3.54 3.12
C GLY A 41 -11.07 -3.25 1.62
N GLY A 42 -10.05 -3.77 0.94
CA GLY A 42 -10.00 -3.90 -0.50
C GLY A 42 -10.83 -5.08 -1.02
N ALA A 43 -10.58 -5.47 -2.28
CA ALA A 43 -11.32 -6.53 -2.94
C ALA A 43 -11.33 -7.83 -2.10
N LYS A 44 -12.50 -8.45 -1.97
CA LYS A 44 -12.71 -9.70 -1.23
C LYS A 44 -12.37 -9.60 0.28
N GLY A 45 -12.43 -8.40 0.86
CA GLY A 45 -12.20 -8.19 2.30
C GLY A 45 -10.73 -8.22 2.71
N LEU A 46 -9.79 -8.19 1.75
CA LEU A 46 -8.37 -8.09 2.06
C LEU A 46 -8.03 -6.67 2.53
N PRO A 47 -7.22 -6.49 3.59
CA PRO A 47 -6.78 -5.16 4.01
C PRO A 47 -6.10 -4.39 2.88
N ALA A 48 -6.41 -3.10 2.75
CA ALA A 48 -5.77 -2.19 1.83
C ALA A 48 -5.11 -1.03 2.59
N GLY A 49 -3.99 -0.55 2.06
CA GLY A 49 -3.27 0.63 2.54
C GLY A 49 -3.00 1.62 1.42
N LEU A 50 -2.93 2.89 1.77
CA LEU A 50 -2.51 4.00 0.90
C LEU A 50 -1.11 4.44 1.31
N GLU A 51 -0.17 4.40 0.38
CA GLU A 51 1.19 4.92 0.58
C GLU A 51 1.26 6.40 0.20
N LEU A 52 1.87 7.20 1.07
CA LEU A 52 2.24 8.59 0.79
C LEU A 52 3.75 8.74 0.95
N ASP A 53 4.40 9.32 -0.06
CA ASP A 53 5.82 9.66 -0.02
C ASP A 53 6.01 11.16 0.16
N GLY A 54 6.96 11.54 1.01
CA GLY A 54 7.37 12.91 1.24
C GLY A 54 8.61 13.31 0.45
N GLN A 55 8.98 14.59 0.55
CA GLN A 55 10.30 15.05 0.12
C GLN A 55 11.37 14.64 1.15
N PRO A 56 12.64 14.44 0.75
CA PRO A 56 13.73 14.22 1.71
C PRO A 56 13.77 15.29 2.81
N GLY A 57 13.79 14.87 4.08
CA GLY A 57 13.75 15.75 5.25
C GLY A 57 12.36 16.37 5.56
N GLY A 58 11.32 15.98 4.81
CA GLY A 58 9.96 16.48 4.93
C GLY A 58 9.05 15.70 5.90
N ASP A 59 9.62 14.96 6.85
CA ASP A 59 8.93 14.01 7.72
C ASP A 59 7.73 14.61 8.45
N LEU A 60 7.89 15.80 9.04
CA LEU A 60 6.81 16.47 9.76
C LEU A 60 5.66 16.88 8.85
N THR A 61 5.97 17.32 7.63
CA THR A 61 4.96 17.64 6.61
C THR A 61 4.22 16.37 6.17
N LEU A 62 4.95 15.27 5.96
CA LEU A 62 4.36 13.99 5.60
C LEU A 62 3.42 13.49 6.70
N LEU A 63 3.82 13.58 7.97
CA LEU A 63 2.97 13.21 9.11
C LEU A 63 1.72 14.08 9.21
N ALA A 64 1.83 15.39 8.97
CA ALA A 64 0.68 16.29 8.99
C ALA A 64 -0.34 15.93 7.90
N ILE A 65 0.14 15.65 6.68
CA ILE A 65 -0.71 15.20 5.57
C ILE A 65 -1.34 13.85 5.90
N ALA A 66 -0.55 12.88 6.39
CA ALA A 66 -1.06 11.55 6.69
C ALA A 66 -2.17 11.58 7.75
N LYS A 67 -2.01 12.43 8.78
CA LYS A 67 -3.04 12.66 9.79
C LYS A 67 -4.34 13.18 9.18
N GLU A 68 -4.27 14.17 8.29
CA GLU A 68 -5.46 14.74 7.63
C GLU A 68 -6.15 13.72 6.73
N VAL A 69 -5.37 12.93 5.99
CA VAL A 69 -5.90 11.84 5.15
C VAL A 69 -6.61 10.80 6.02
N GLU A 70 -6.01 10.36 7.12
CA GLU A 70 -6.64 9.42 8.06
C GLU A 70 -7.96 9.96 8.62
N GLN A 71 -8.00 11.25 9.01
CA GLN A 71 -9.21 11.91 9.50
C GLN A 71 -10.31 11.97 8.42
N THR A 72 -9.93 12.30 7.19
CA THR A 72 -10.85 12.36 6.06
C THR A 72 -11.46 10.98 5.78
N LEU A 73 -10.63 9.92 5.79
CA LEU A 73 -11.07 8.55 5.54
C LEU A 73 -11.98 7.99 6.64
N ARG A 74 -11.77 8.40 7.90
CA ARG A 74 -12.70 8.10 9.00
C ARG A 74 -14.03 8.82 8.80
N ALA A 75 -14.00 10.11 8.49
CA ALA A 75 -15.20 10.92 8.29
C ALA A 75 -16.08 10.43 7.13
N SER A 76 -15.48 9.89 6.05
CA SER A 76 -16.22 9.32 4.92
C SER A 76 -16.79 7.92 5.17
N GLY A 77 -16.57 7.31 6.33
CA GLY A 77 -17.01 5.95 6.65
C GLY A 77 -16.27 4.84 5.90
N SER A 78 -15.16 5.18 5.22
CA SER A 78 -14.29 4.20 4.53
C SER A 78 -13.42 3.40 5.49
N LEU A 79 -13.16 3.95 6.68
CA LEU A 79 -12.62 3.24 7.82
C LEU A 79 -13.78 2.97 8.77
N GLY A 80 -14.35 1.77 8.70
CA GLY A 80 -15.35 1.34 9.69
C GLY A 80 -14.73 1.28 11.08
N ASP A 81 -15.56 1.51 12.10
CA ASP A 81 -15.21 1.36 13.52
C ASP A 81 -14.91 -0.11 13.89
#